data_AF-M1FJJ2-F1
#
_entry.id   AF-M1FJJ2-F1
#
_cell.length_a   1.000
_cell.length_b   1.000
_cell.length_c   1.000
_cell.angle_alpha   90.00
_cell.angle_beta   90.00
_cell.angle_gamma   90.00
#
_symmetry.space_group_name_H-M   'P 1'
#
loop_
_entity.id
_entity.type
_entity.pdbx_description
1 polymer ?
#
loop_
_entity_poly.entity_id
_entity_poly.type
_entity_poly.pdbx_seq_one_letter_code
_entity_poly.pdbx_strand_id
1 'polypeptide(L)' 'MYLGIFFLLLGWALYLSHVFAFALLPFFIGYMNRFQIQPEERFMLQKFGDGYRLYLTQVRRWV' A
#
# COMPACT_ATOMS: atom_id res chain seq x y z
N MET A 1 5.97 -2.47 -4.45
CA MET A 1 4.98 -2.36 -5.56
C MET A 1 3.92 -1.28 -5.31
N TYR A 2 3.16 -1.35 -4.22
CA TYR A 2 2.00 -0.47 -3.99
C TYR A 2 2.34 1.03 -3.94
N LEU A 3 3.48 1.40 -3.34
CA LEU A 3 3.96 2.78 -3.32
C LEU A 3 4.23 3.35 -4.72
N GLY A 4 4.75 2.53 -5.65
CA GLY A 4 4.96 2.95 -7.04
C GLY A 4 3.64 3.23 -7.77
N ILE A 5 2.63 2.38 -7.55
CA ILE A 5 1.28 2.60 -8.11
C ILE A 5 0.64 3.85 -7.51
N PHE A 6 0.86 4.12 -6.22
CA PHE A 6 0.42 5.36 -5.59
C PHE A 6 1.03 6.59 -6.26
N PHE A 7 2.34 6.59 -6.52
CA PHE A 7 3.00 7.71 -7.23
C PHE A 7 2.51 7.85 -8.68
N LEU A 8 2.21 6.73 -9.35
CA LEU A 8 1.62 6.75 -10.69
C LEU A 8 0.22 7.37 -10.67
N LEU A 9 -0.63 7.01 -9.70
CA LEU A 9 -1.95 7.62 -9.50
C LEU A 9 -1.84 9.10 -9.12
N LEU A 10 -0.83 9.49 -8.34
CA LEU A 10 -0.57 10.88 -8.01
C LEU A 10 -0.17 11.67 -9.27
N GLY A 11 0.74 11.14 -10.10
CA GLY A 11 1.10 11.74 -11.38
C GLY A 11 -0.11 11.85 -12.32
N TRP A 12 -0.97 10.84 -12.34
CA TRP A 12 -2.21 10.86 -13.11
C TRP A 12 -3.21 11.91 -12.61
N ALA A 13 -3.37 12.06 -11.30
CA ALA A 13 -4.22 13.09 -10.70
C ALA A 13 -3.70 14.51 -11.01
N LEU A 14 -2.37 14.70 -10.99
CA LEU A 14 -1.73 15.95 -11.41
C LEU A 14 -1.94 16.24 -12.89
N TYR A 15 -1.79 15.24 -13.77
CA TYR A 15 -2.04 15.37 -15.20
C TYR A 15 -3.48 15.80 -15.51
N LEU A 16 -4.46 15.20 -14.83
CA LEU A 16 -5.88 15.57 -14.97
C LEU A 16 -6.23 16.96 -14.41
N SER A 17 -5.38 17.54 -13.55
CA SER A 17 -5.59 18.84 -12.91
C SER A 17 -6.95 18.99 -12.23
N HIS A 18 -7.47 17.89 -11.67
CA HIS A 18 -8.83 17.82 -11.12
C HIS A 18 -8.81 17.44 -9.63
N VAL A 19 -9.42 18.27 -8.78
CA VAL A 19 -9.37 18.10 -7.31
C VAL A 19 -9.97 16.77 -6.86
N PHE A 20 -11.04 16.29 -7.51
CA PHE A 20 -11.62 14.99 -7.15
C PHE A 20 -10.71 13.80 -7.49
N ALA A 21 -9.75 13.95 -8.42
CA ALA A 21 -8.79 12.88 -8.71
C ALA A 21 -7.86 12.62 -7.51
N PHE A 22 -7.60 13.64 -6.67
CA PHE A 22 -6.83 13.48 -5.45
C PHE A 22 -7.59 12.72 -4.37
N ALA A 23 -8.92 12.71 -4.37
CA ALA A 23 -9.72 11.90 -3.43
C ALA A 23 -9.53 10.39 -3.65
N LEU A 24 -9.12 9.99 -4.85
CA LEU A 24 -8.80 8.59 -5.16
C LEU A 24 -7.55 8.11 -4.41
N LEU A 25 -6.62 9.00 -4.06
CA LEU A 25 -5.36 8.66 -3.38
C LEU A 25 -5.56 8.12 -1.95
N PRO A 26 -6.25 8.82 -1.03
CA PRO A 26 -6.53 8.28 0.30
C PRO A 26 -7.45 7.07 0.24
N PHE A 27 -8.39 7.02 -0.71
CA PHE A 27 -9.23 5.84 -0.94
C PHE A 27 -8.37 4.63 -1.32
N PHE A 28 -7.43 4.79 -2.25
CA PHE A 28 -6.50 3.75 -2.68
C PHE A 28 -5.64 3.25 -1.51
N ILE A 29 -5.06 4.15 -0.70
CA ILE A 29 -4.29 3.76 0.48
C ILE A 29 -5.13 2.91 1.44
N GLY A 30 -6.35 3.38 1.77
CA GLY A 30 -7.25 2.67 2.68
C GLY A 30 -7.67 1.30 2.16
N TYR A 31 -8.04 1.24 0.88
CA TYR A 31 -8.42 0.00 0.21
C TYR A 31 -7.27 -1.01 0.18
N MET A 32 -6.09 -0.60 -0.30
CA MET A 32 -4.94 -1.49 -0.43
C MET A 32 -4.44 -1.99 0.93
N ASN A 33 -4.43 -1.13 1.95
CA ASN A 33 -4.01 -1.54 3.29
C ASN A 33 -4.93 -2.63 3.87
N ARG A 34 -6.26 -2.52 3.66
CA ARG A 34 -7.23 -3.45 4.22
C ARG A 34 -7.37 -4.74 3.42
N PHE A 35 -7.41 -4.65 2.09
CA PHE A 35 -7.77 -5.77 1.21
C PHE A 35 -6.58 -6.45 0.54
N GLN A 36 -5.40 -5.83 0.50
CA GLN A 36 -4.20 -6.43 -0.09
C GLN A 36 -3.10 -6.64 0.94
N ILE A 37 -2.60 -5.57 1.56
CA ILE A 37 -1.42 -5.63 2.44
C ILE A 37 -1.69 -6.52 3.66
N GLN A 38 -2.80 -6.32 4.37
CA GLN A 38 -3.11 -7.12 5.56
C GLN A 38 -3.32 -8.62 5.27
N PRO A 39 -4.11 -9.05 4.26
CA PRO A 39 -4.19 -10.46 3.88
C PRO A 39 -2.84 -11.06 3.47
N GLU A 40 -2.04 -10.32 2.71
CA GLU A 40 -0.74 -10.76 2.24
C GLU A 40 0.24 -10.95 3.42
N GLU A 41 0.30 -10.01 4.35
CA GLU A 41 1.08 -10.13 5.59
C GLU A 41 0.65 -11.35 6.42
N ARG A 42 -0.66 -11.63 6.54
CA ARG A 42 -1.15 -12.81 7.26
C ARG A 42 -0.69 -14.10 6.60
N PHE A 43 -0.76 -14.19 5.28
CA PHE A 43 -0.30 -15.35 4.54
C PHE A 43 1.21 -15.56 4.66
N MET A 44 1.98 -14.47 4.56
CA MET A 44 3.44 -14.50 4.72
C MET A 44 3.85 -14.85 6.15
N LEU A 45 3.14 -14.36 7.17
CA LEU A 45 3.33 -14.77 8.56
C LEU A 45 3.06 -16.26 8.76
N GLN A 46 2.04 -16.82 8.13
CA GLN A 46 1.77 -18.27 8.20
C GLN A 46 2.86 -19.09 7.50
N LYS A 47 3.40 -18.59 6.38
CA LYS A 47 4.39 -19.29 5.57
C LYS A 47 5.81 -19.23 6.14
N PHE A 48 6.21 -18.09 6.70
CA PHE A 48 7.58 -17.81 7.11
C PHE A 48 7.74 -17.60 8.63
N GLY A 49 6.64 -17.53 9.38
CA GLY A 49 6.65 -17.48 10.85
C GLY A 49 7.41 -16.29 11.41
N ASP A 50 8.24 -16.55 12.42
CA ASP A 50 8.92 -15.51 13.19
C ASP A 50 10.00 -14.75 12.42
N GLY A 51 10.58 -15.36 11.38
CA GLY A 51 11.51 -14.66 10.47
C GLY A 51 10.83 -13.49 9.76
N TYR A 52 9.58 -13.67 9.34
CA TYR A 52 8.79 -12.58 8.74
C TYR A 52 8.25 -11.60 9.79
N ARG A 53 7.95 -12.06 11.01
CA ARG A 53 7.60 -11.16 12.12
C ARG A 53 8.71 -10.17 12.45
N LEU A 54 9.98 -10.63 12.46
CA LEU A 54 11.14 -9.75 12.64
C LEU A 54 11.35 -8.82 11.44
N TYR A 55 11.12 -9.30 10.22
CA TYR A 55 11.18 -8.45 9.03
C TYR A 55 10.17 -7.28 9.09
N LEU A 56 8.94 -7.54 9.54
CA LEU A 56 7.90 -6.51 9.70
C LEU A 56 8.24 -5.42 10.73
N THR A 57 9.16 -5.66 11.68
CA THR A 57 9.59 -4.61 12.62
C THR A 57 10.66 -3.70 12.03
N GLN A 58 11.37 -4.16 11.00
CA GLN A 58 12.42 -3.40 10.33
C GLN A 58 11.90 -2.59 9.15
N VAL A 59 10.82 -3.04 8.50
CA VAL A 59 10.27 -2.42 7.29
C VAL A 59 8.84 -1.94 7.52
N ARG A 60 8.61 -0.65 7.29
CA ARG A 60 7.28 -0.04 7.38
C ARG A 60 6.49 -0.30 6.09
N ARG A 61 5.16 -0.32 6.17
CA ARG A 61 4.27 -0.70 5.06
C ARG A 61 4.32 0.24 3.84
N TRP A 62 4.56 1.53 4.06
CA TRP A 62 4.53 2.55 3.00
C TRP A 62 5.85 3.31 2.88
N VAL A 63 6.49 3.70 3.99
CA VAL A 63 7.82 4.33 4.08
C VAL A 63 8.45 3.99 5.42
#